data_AF-A0A0B8Q200-F1
#
_entry.id   AF-A0A0B8Q200-F1
#
_cell.length_a   1.000
_cell.length_b   1.000
_cell.length_c   1.000
_cell.angle_alpha   90.00
_cell.angle_beta   90.00
_cell.angle_gamma   90.00
#
_symmetry.space_group_name_H-M   'P 1'
#
loop_
_entity.id
_entity.type
_entity.pdbx_description
1 polymer ?
#
loop_
_entity_poly.entity_id
_entity_poly.type
_entity_poly.pdbx_seq_one_letter_code
_entity_poly.pdbx_strand_id
1 'polypeptide(L)'
;MGAFIEARSCERFAALAPYMDEDISNFYISLLRSEARHYQDYLTLAEEVAGGSIEERVAHFAQVEAELISTPDDEFKFHSGIPA
;
A
#
# COMPACT_ATOMS: atom_id res chain seq x y z
N MET A 1 5.04 -7.93 4.73
CA MET A 1 5.19 -7.43 3.35
C MET A 1 3.85 -7.20 2.67
N GLY A 2 2.99 -8.22 2.51
CA GLY A 2 1.67 -8.06 1.84
C GLY A 2 0.85 -6.87 2.34
N ALA A 3 0.70 -6.72 3.67
CA ALA A 3 -0.02 -5.59 4.26
C ALA A 3 0.46 -4.20 3.80
N PHE A 4 1.77 -4.00 3.63
CA PHE A 4 2.31 -2.70 3.20
C PHE A 4 2.00 -2.40 1.72
N ILE A 5 2.02 -3.44 0.88
CA ILE A 5 1.69 -3.32 -0.55
C ILE A 5 0.23 -2.92 -0.71
N GLU A 6 -0.68 -3.62 -0.03
CA GLU A 6 -2.13 -3.32 -0.07
C GLU A 6 -2.43 -1.94 0.52
N ALA A 7 -1.78 -1.58 1.64
CA ALA A 7 -1.94 -0.25 2.26
C ALA A 7 -1.48 0.89 1.32
N ARG A 8 -0.33 0.72 0.65
CA ARG A 8 0.14 1.71 -0.34
C ARG A 8 -0.75 1.76 -1.57
N SER A 9 -1.25 0.61 -2.04
CA SER A 9 -2.21 0.57 -3.14
C SER A 9 -3.47 1.39 -2.81
N CYS A 10 -4.03 1.20 -1.60
CA CYS A 10 -5.17 1.95 -1.11
C CYS A 10 -4.89 3.47 -1.10
N GLU A 11 -3.74 3.87 -0.54
CA GLU A 11 -3.34 5.29 -0.50
C GLU A 11 -3.18 5.90 -1.91
N ARG A 12 -2.52 5.19 -2.83
CA ARG A 12 -2.33 5.67 -4.21
C ARG A 12 -3.63 5.73 -5.01
N PHE A 13 -4.51 4.74 -4.88
CA PHE A 13 -5.83 4.80 -5.52
C PHE A 13 -6.63 6.01 -5.05
N ALA A 14 -6.61 6.30 -3.74
CA ALA A 14 -7.30 7.46 -3.17
C ALA A 14 -6.69 8.78 -3.64
N ALA A 15 -5.35 8.85 -3.73
CA ALA A 15 -4.64 10.03 -4.22
C ALA A 15 -4.88 10.28 -5.71
N LEU A 16 -4.97 9.23 -6.54
CA LEU A 16 -5.14 9.34 -7.98
C LEU A 16 -6.59 9.57 -8.42
N ALA A 17 -7.57 8.97 -7.73
CA ALA A 17 -8.98 9.00 -8.14
C ALA A 17 -9.54 10.39 -8.48
N PRO A 18 -9.22 11.49 -7.77
CA PRO A 18 -9.70 12.83 -8.10
C PRO A 18 -9.20 13.40 -9.43
N TYR A 19 -8.12 12.83 -9.98
CA TYR A 19 -7.47 13.29 -11.22
C TYR A 19 -7.80 12.43 -12.44
N MET A 20 -8.63 11.39 -12.25
CA MET A 20 -9.01 10.46 -13.32
C MET A 20 -10.39 10.80 -13.90
N ASP A 21 -10.64 10.35 -15.13
CA ASP A 21 -11.98 10.38 -15.72
C ASP A 21 -12.98 9.61 -14.84
N GLU A 22 -14.26 9.99 -14.91
CA GLU A 22 -15.32 9.52 -14.00
C GLU A 22 -15.37 7.98 -13.86
N ASP A 23 -15.29 7.25 -14.98
CA ASP A 23 -15.32 5.78 -14.97
C ASP A 23 -14.12 5.17 -14.24
N ILE A 24 -12.92 5.73 -14.44
CA ILE A 24 -11.68 5.26 -13.81
C ILE A 24 -11.66 5.67 -12.34
N SER A 25 -12.11 6.88 -12.02
CA SER A 25 -12.23 7.37 -10.64
C SER A 25 -13.14 6.47 -9.81
N ASN A 26 -14.34 6.17 -10.33
CA ASN A 26 -15.29 5.25 -9.69
C ASN A 26 -14.69 3.85 -9.52
N PHE A 27 -13.96 3.37 -10.52
CA PHE A 27 -13.25 2.10 -10.44
C PHE A 27 -12.19 2.11 -9.33
N TYR A 28 -11.32 3.12 -9.26
CA TYR A 28 -10.29 3.24 -8.22
C TYR A 28 -10.90 3.35 -6.82
N ILE A 29 -11.97 4.12 -6.65
CA ILE A 29 -12.71 4.22 -5.39
C ILE A 29 -13.29 2.86 -4.99
N SER A 30 -13.79 2.08 -5.95
CA SER A 30 -14.32 0.74 -5.68
C SER A 30 -13.27 -0.23 -5.13
N LEU A 31 -12.01 -0.09 -5.58
CA LEU A 31 -10.89 -0.91 -5.12
C LEU A 31 -10.46 -0.57 -3.69
N LEU A 32 -10.63 0.66 -3.22
CA LEU A 32 -10.20 1.06 -1.86
C LEU A 32 -10.74 0.14 -0.76
N ARG A 33 -11.99 -0.32 -0.90
CA ARG A 33 -12.62 -1.21 0.09
C ARG A 33 -12.07 -2.64 0.08
N SER A 34 -11.56 -3.14 -1.05
CA SER A 34 -10.89 -4.44 -1.08
C SER A 34 -9.49 -4.34 -0.48
N GLU A 35 -8.69 -3.37 -0.92
CA GLU A 35 -7.32 -3.16 -0.43
C GLU A 35 -7.28 -2.90 1.09
N ALA A 36 -8.23 -2.11 1.60
CA ALA A 36 -8.37 -1.85 3.03
C ALA A 36 -8.61 -3.12 3.85
N ARG A 37 -9.40 -4.07 3.32
CA ARG A 37 -9.62 -5.36 3.98
C ARG A 37 -8.38 -6.25 3.86
N HIS A 38 -7.76 -6.31 2.68
CA HIS A 38 -6.59 -7.15 2.45
C HIS A 38 -5.42 -6.79 3.37
N TYR A 39 -5.13 -5.50 3.60
CA TYR A 39 -4.01 -5.16 4.50
C TYR A 39 -4.30 -5.60 5.95
N GLN A 40 -5.55 -5.47 6.41
CA GLN A 40 -5.96 -5.89 7.75
C GLN A 40 -5.89 -7.40 7.90
N ASP A 41 -6.34 -8.14 6.88
CA ASP A 41 -6.28 -9.60 6.84
C ASP A 41 -4.81 -10.07 6.91
N TYR A 42 -3.90 -9.42 6.17
CA TYR A 42 -2.47 -9.76 6.22
C TYR A 42 -1.82 -9.48 7.58
N LEU A 43 -2.18 -8.40 8.27
CA LEU A 43 -1.65 -8.12 9.60
C LEU A 43 -2.19 -9.11 10.64
N THR A 44 -3.50 -9.36 10.62
CA THR A 44 -4.16 -10.34 11.49
C THR A 44 -3.52 -11.73 11.33
N LEU A 45 -3.36 -12.19 10.08
CA LEU A 45 -2.72 -13.48 9.81
C LEU A 45 -1.27 -13.53 10.30
N ALA A 46 -0.52 -12.43 10.16
CA ALA A 46 0.86 -12.36 10.63
C ALA A 46 0.94 -12.44 12.17
N GLU A 47 0.02 -11.78 12.89
CA GLU A 47 -0.09 -11.87 14.35
C GLU A 47 -0.46 -13.29 14.82
N GLU A 48 -1.45 -13.90 14.17
CA GLU A 48 -1.89 -15.27 14.47
C GLU A 48 -0.76 -16.30 14.27
N VAL A 49 0.00 -16.18 13.18
CA VAL A 49 1.10 -17.10 12.86
C VAL A 49 2.32 -16.86 13.76
N ALA A 50 2.62 -15.61 14.10
CA ALA A 50 3.77 -15.29 14.96
C ALA A 50 3.56 -15.74 16.41
N GLY A 51 2.31 -15.81 16.89
CA GLY A 51 2.00 -16.14 18.27
C GLY A 51 2.53 -15.11 19.29
N GLY A 52 2.77 -13.88 18.83
CA GLY A 52 3.39 -12.79 19.59
C GLY A 52 3.37 -11.48 18.81
N SER A 53 3.93 -10.42 19.40
CA SER A 53 3.94 -9.09 18.76
C SER A 53 4.75 -9.09 17.45
N ILE A 54 4.20 -8.45 16.42
CA ILE A 54 4.86 -8.20 15.13
C ILE A 54 5.31 -6.74 14.98
N GLU A 55 5.15 -5.91 16.01
CA GLU A 55 5.36 -4.46 15.96
C GLU A 55 6.74 -4.07 15.44
N GLU A 56 7.81 -4.74 15.90
CA GLU A 56 9.17 -4.47 15.44
C GLU A 56 9.30 -4.69 13.93
N ARG A 57 8.68 -5.76 13.42
CA ARG A 57 8.72 -6.11 12.00
C ARG A 57 7.88 -5.16 11.16
N VAL A 58 6.73 -4.73 11.69
CA VAL A 58 5.90 -3.69 11.08
C VAL A 58 6.67 -2.37 11.00
N ALA A 59 7.28 -1.92 12.10
CA ALA A 59 8.06 -0.68 12.14
C ALA A 59 9.23 -0.70 11.16
N HIS A 60 9.96 -1.81 11.09
CA HIS A 60 11.06 -1.99 10.14
C HIS A 60 10.58 -1.87 8.68
N PHE A 61 9.51 -2.58 8.30
CA PHE A 61 9.03 -2.52 6.92
C PHE A 61 8.35 -1.20 6.57
N ALA A 62 7.77 -0.49 7.54
CA ALA A 62 7.26 0.86 7.34
C ALA A 62 8.37 1.83 6.94
N GLN A 63 9.56 1.73 7.55
CA GLN A 63 10.71 2.56 7.20
C GLN A 63 11.23 2.24 5.79
N VAL A 64 11.40 0.96 5.47
CA VAL A 64 11.87 0.53 4.14
C VAL A 64 10.88 0.95 3.05
N GLU A 65 9.58 0.79 3.29
CA GLU A 65 8.55 1.20 2.33
C GLU A 65 8.56 2.71 2.10
N ALA A 66 8.65 3.51 3.17
CA ALA A 66 8.71 4.95 3.05
C ALA A 66 9.94 5.44 2.26
N GLU A 67 11.10 4.80 2.46
CA GLU A 67 12.32 5.07 1.71
C GLU A 67 12.14 4.76 0.21
N LEU A 68 11.58 3.58 -0.13
CA LEU A 68 11.35 3.19 -1.52
C LEU A 68 10.39 4.13 -2.25
N ILE A 69 9.36 4.63 -1.57
CA ILE A 69 8.36 5.53 -2.17
C ILE A 69 8.90 6.96 -2.36
N SER A 70 9.88 7.38 -1.56
CA SER A 70 10.40 8.75 -1.53
C SER A 70 11.72 8.95 -2.27
N THR A 71 12.34 7.87 -2.77
CA THR A 71 13.59 7.91 -3.51
C THR A 71 13.35 7.94 -5.03
N PRO A 72 14.31 8.45 -5.84
CA PRO A 72 14.18 8.46 -7.29
C PRO A 72 14.08 7.06 -7.90
N ASP A 73 13.28 6.91 -8.95
CA ASP A 73 13.07 5.68 -9.71
C ASP A 73 13.05 6.00 -11.21
N ASP A 74 13.81 5.24 -11.99
CA ASP A 74 13.92 5.39 -13.45
C ASP A 74 12.72 4.76 -14.17
N GLU A 75 11.96 3.89 -13.49
CA GLU A 75 10.77 3.25 -14.05
C GLU A 75 9.48 3.75 -13.41
N PHE A 76 8.52 4.20 -14.23
CA PHE A 76 7.18 4.50 -13.73
C PHE A 76 6.36 3.22 -13.56
N LYS A 77 6.02 2.89 -12.31
CA LYS A 77 5.13 1.79 -11.92
C LYS A 77 4.12 2.26 -10.89
N PHE A 78 3.09 1.45 -10.65
CA PHE A 78 2.09 1.79 -9.65
C PHE A 78 2.65 1.90 -8.23
N HIS A 79 3.79 1.28 -7.91
CA HIS A 79 4.50 1.40 -6.63
C HIS A 79 5.91 1.99 -6.75
N SER A 80 6.29 2.56 -7.90
CA SER A 80 7.63 3.16 -8.07
C SER A 80 7.86 4.36 -7.16
N GLY A 81 9.12 4.70 -6.95
CA GLY A 81 9.54 5.94 -6.28
C GLY A 81 9.21 7.20 -7.11
N ILE A 82 9.90 8.30 -6.80
CA ILE A 82 9.75 9.57 -7.52
C ILE A 82 10.39 9.44 -8.91
N PRO A 83 9.68 9.71 -10.02
CA PRO A 83 10.30 9.66 -11.35
C PRO A 83 11.55 10.54 -11.43
N ALA A 84 12.66 9.97 -11.92
CA ALA A 84 13.94 10.66 -12.12
C ALA A 84 13.97 11.59 -13.35
#